data_AF-A0A7X1F552-F1
#
_entry.id   AF-A0A7X1F552-F1
#
_cell.length_a   1.000
_cell.length_b   1.000
_cell.length_c   1.000
_cell.angle_alpha   90.00
_cell.angle_beta   90.00
_cell.angle_gamma   90.00
#
_symmetry.space_group_name_H-M   'P 1'
#
loop_
_entity.id
_entity.type
_entity.pdbx_description
1 polymer ?
#
loop_
_entity_poly.entity_id
_entity_poly.type
_entity_poly.pdbx_seq_one_letter_code
_entity_poly.pdbx_strand_id
1 'polypeptide(L)'
;MTHPDPDPAEAASPRDGVAPLIDDLRQFADEARAYAAAEVAFQKARGKVVALGLRRLALLGFCALSFAVFALGALVVGLLLALTPLVTAWGATAIVAGLLVLAALLSVRSAMGVWRRMVRVLTTEGDDPA
;
A
#
# COMPACT_ATOMS: atom_id res chain seq x y z
N MET A 1 -10.45 61.05 55.11
CA MET A 1 -9.63 59.92 55.59
C MET A 1 -10.55 58.79 56.00
N THR A 2 -10.75 57.80 55.13
CA THR A 2 -10.90 56.36 55.44
C THR A 2 -11.30 55.67 54.14
N HIS A 3 -10.29 55.30 53.35
CA HIS A 3 -10.44 54.24 52.37
C HIS A 3 -10.72 52.96 53.19
N PRO A 4 -11.77 52.17 52.91
CA PRO A 4 -11.88 50.84 53.49
C PRO A 4 -10.66 50.05 53.03
N ASP A 5 -9.87 49.57 53.98
CA ASP A 5 -8.85 48.56 53.72
C ASP A 5 -9.59 47.30 53.20
N PRO A 6 -9.11 46.66 52.13
CA PRO A 6 -9.61 45.34 51.78
C PRO A 6 -9.31 44.38 52.95
N ASP A 7 -10.33 43.66 53.38
CA ASP A 7 -10.23 42.66 54.44
C ASP A 7 -9.17 41.61 54.03
N PRO A 8 -8.10 41.39 54.83
CA PRO A 8 -7.08 40.40 54.52
C PRO A 8 -7.59 38.94 54.52
N ALA A 9 -8.88 38.71 54.84
CA ALA A 9 -9.54 37.42 54.69
C ALA A 9 -9.90 37.04 53.23
N GLU A 10 -9.82 37.96 52.27
CA GLU A 10 -9.97 37.65 50.83
C GLU A 10 -8.62 37.34 50.16
N ALA A 11 -7.61 37.00 50.96
CA ALA A 11 -6.40 36.37 50.47
C ALA A 11 -6.74 34.99 49.90
N ALA A 12 -6.67 34.89 48.56
CA ALA A 12 -6.72 33.67 47.75
C ALA A 12 -6.48 32.41 48.57
N SER A 13 -7.52 31.59 48.72
CA SER A 13 -7.38 30.35 49.48
C SER A 13 -6.36 29.49 48.74
N PRO A 14 -5.37 28.87 49.41
CA PRO A 14 -4.42 27.94 48.76
C PRO A 14 -5.09 26.76 48.03
N ARG A 15 -6.40 26.58 48.22
CA ARG A 15 -7.26 25.63 47.51
C ARG A 15 -7.66 26.08 46.09
N ASP A 16 -7.54 27.37 45.79
CA ASP A 16 -7.93 27.96 44.50
C ASP A 16 -6.87 27.77 43.40
N GLY A 17 -5.62 27.40 43.73
CA GLY A 17 -4.54 27.17 42.76
C GLY A 17 -4.29 25.72 42.36
N VAL A 18 -4.69 24.75 43.19
CA VAL A 18 -4.49 23.31 42.92
C VAL A 18 -5.63 22.72 42.09
N ALA A 19 -6.87 23.19 42.30
CA ALA A 19 -8.01 22.76 41.49
C ALA A 19 -7.87 23.13 39.99
N PRO A 20 -7.44 24.36 39.62
CA PRO A 20 -7.22 24.72 38.22
C PRO A 20 -6.12 23.88 37.54
N LEU A 21 -5.02 23.58 38.22
CA LEU A 21 -3.94 22.77 37.64
C LEU A 21 -4.38 21.32 37.38
N ILE A 22 -5.20 20.77 38.27
CA ILE A 22 -5.81 19.46 38.07
C ILE A 22 -6.75 19.48 36.85
N ASP A 23 -7.49 20.57 36.66
CA ASP A 23 -8.37 20.73 35.50
C ASP A 23 -7.58 20.97 34.20
N ASP A 24 -6.47 21.71 34.23
CA ASP A 24 -5.55 21.87 33.09
C ASP A 24 -4.90 20.54 32.69
N LEU A 25 -4.49 19.72 33.67
CA LEU A 25 -3.95 18.39 33.41
C LEU A 25 -5.00 17.44 32.82
N ARG A 26 -6.25 17.54 33.26
CA ARG A 26 -7.38 16.81 32.65
C ARG A 26 -7.61 17.27 31.22
N GLN A 27 -7.56 18.57 30.98
CA GLN A 27 -7.69 19.14 29.64
C GLN A 27 -6.57 18.66 28.71
N PHE A 28 -5.30 18.69 29.14
CA PHE A 28 -4.20 18.14 28.35
C PHE A 28 -4.31 16.63 28.12
N ALA A 29 -4.81 15.88 29.10
CA ALA A 29 -5.05 14.45 28.95
C ALA A 29 -6.15 14.17 27.91
N ASP A 30 -7.20 14.98 27.89
CA ASP A 30 -8.29 14.88 26.90
C ASP A 30 -7.82 15.32 25.51
N GLU A 31 -7.02 16.38 25.41
CA GLU A 31 -6.41 16.85 24.17
C GLU A 31 -5.41 15.82 23.60
N ALA A 32 -4.57 15.21 24.44
CA ALA A 32 -3.65 14.15 24.02
C ALA A 32 -4.39 12.90 23.52
N ARG A 33 -5.51 12.54 24.17
CA ARG A 33 -6.39 11.46 23.72
C ARG A 33 -7.04 11.80 22.38
N ALA A 34 -7.54 13.03 22.22
CA ALA A 34 -8.14 13.50 20.97
C ALA A 34 -7.12 13.47 19.82
N TYR A 35 -5.88 13.90 20.07
CA TYR A 35 -4.78 13.85 19.11
C TYR A 35 -4.41 12.41 18.72
N ALA A 36 -4.27 11.50 19.69
CA ALA A 36 -4.00 10.08 19.42
C ALA A 36 -5.13 9.43 18.60
N ALA A 37 -6.39 9.77 18.91
CA ALA A 37 -7.54 9.28 18.15
C ALA A 37 -7.54 9.81 16.70
N ALA A 38 -7.10 11.05 16.47
CA ALA A 38 -6.99 11.64 15.14
C ALA A 38 -5.93 10.94 14.28
N GLU A 39 -4.76 10.63 14.83
CA GLU A 39 -3.69 9.95 14.09
C GLU A 39 -4.09 8.51 13.70
N VAL A 40 -4.75 7.79 14.62
CA VAL A 40 -5.31 6.46 14.31
C VAL A 40 -6.34 6.55 13.19
N ALA A 41 -7.21 7.57 13.21
CA ALA A 41 -8.19 7.80 12.16
C ALA A 41 -7.51 8.14 10.82
N PHE A 42 -6.43 8.92 10.82
CA PHE A 42 -5.66 9.28 9.63
C PHE A 42 -4.98 8.06 8.99
N GLN A 43 -4.31 7.23 9.79
CA GLN A 43 -3.69 5.99 9.30
C GLN A 43 -4.75 5.00 8.78
N LYS A 44 -5.90 4.91 9.45
CA LYS A 44 -7.05 4.10 9.00
C LYS A 44 -7.63 4.62 7.68
N ALA A 45 -7.70 5.94 7.48
CA ALA A 45 -8.15 6.54 6.24
C ALA A 45 -7.17 6.23 5.09
N ARG A 46 -5.87 6.34 5.34
CA ARG A 46 -4.82 5.99 4.35
C ARG A 46 -4.91 4.51 3.95
N GLY A 47 -5.11 3.62 4.91
CA GLY A 47 -5.33 2.19 4.66
C GLY A 47 -6.57 1.90 3.81
N LYS A 48 -7.69 2.60 4.05
CA LYS A 48 -8.91 2.47 3.23
C LYS A 48 -8.72 2.91 1.79
N VAL A 49 -7.99 4.00 1.55
CA VAL A 49 -7.69 4.48 0.19
C VAL A 49 -6.85 3.45 -0.57
N VAL A 50 -5.81 2.91 0.07
CA VAL A 50 -4.99 1.84 -0.51
C VAL A 50 -5.83 0.58 -0.80
N ALA A 51 -6.70 0.19 0.12
CA ALA A 51 -7.58 -0.98 -0.05
C ALA A 51 -8.54 -0.83 -1.24
N LEU A 52 -9.13 0.36 -1.42
CA LEU A 52 -10.00 0.63 -2.57
C LEU A 52 -9.25 0.56 -3.90
N GLY A 53 -8.04 1.12 -3.93
CA GLY A 53 -7.13 1.03 -5.08
C GLY A 53 -6.76 -0.42 -5.40
N LEU A 54 -6.41 -1.20 -4.38
CA LEU A 54 -6.05 -2.60 -4.53
C LEU A 54 -7.21 -3.44 -5.08
N ARG A 55 -8.46 -3.18 -4.64
CA ARG A 55 -9.63 -3.88 -5.18
C ARG A 55 -9.84 -3.59 -6.67
N ARG A 56 -9.71 -2.33 -7.10
CA ARG A 56 -9.82 -1.97 -8.52
C ARG A 56 -8.71 -2.60 -9.34
N LEU A 57 -7.47 -2.56 -8.85
CA LEU A 57 -6.33 -3.18 -9.51
C LEU A 57 -6.48 -4.70 -9.59
N ALA A 58 -6.98 -5.35 -8.54
CA ALA A 58 -7.24 -6.78 -8.53
C ALA A 58 -8.31 -7.16 -9.56
N LEU A 59 -9.42 -6.41 -9.64
CA LEU A 59 -10.48 -6.67 -10.61
C LEU A 59 -9.99 -6.47 -12.04
N LEU A 60 -9.29 -5.35 -12.30
CA LEU A 60 -8.76 -5.06 -13.63
C LEU A 60 -7.66 -6.06 -14.02
N GLY A 61 -6.81 -6.43 -13.07
CA GLY A 61 -5.78 -7.45 -13.25
C GLY A 61 -6.36 -8.82 -13.56
N PHE A 62 -7.45 -9.21 -12.89
CA PHE A 62 -8.17 -10.45 -13.17
C PHE A 62 -8.79 -10.45 -14.57
N CYS A 63 -9.46 -9.36 -14.97
CA CYS A 63 -10.02 -9.22 -16.31
C CYS A 63 -8.92 -9.28 -17.36
N ALA A 64 -7.83 -8.52 -17.18
CA ALA A 64 -6.70 -8.50 -18.11
C ALA A 64 -6.04 -9.88 -18.24
N LEU A 65 -5.81 -10.59 -17.13
CA LEU A 65 -5.25 -11.94 -17.13
C LEU A 65 -6.18 -12.92 -17.87
N SER A 66 -7.48 -12.85 -17.61
CA SER A 66 -8.47 -13.70 -18.28
C SER A 66 -8.45 -13.50 -19.80
N PHE A 67 -8.49 -12.25 -20.25
CA PHE A 67 -8.39 -11.93 -21.69
C PHE A 67 -7.04 -12.35 -22.28
N ALA A 68 -5.95 -12.22 -21.54
CA ALA A 68 -4.63 -12.67 -22.00
C ALA A 68 -4.59 -14.18 -22.24
N VAL A 69 -5.19 -14.99 -21.35
CA VAL A 69 -5.28 -16.45 -21.52
C VAL A 69 -6.14 -16.80 -22.74
N PHE A 70 -7.30 -16.18 -22.90
CA PHE A 70 -8.16 -16.41 -24.06
C PHE A 70 -7.49 -15.98 -25.37
N ALA A 71 -6.85 -14.81 -25.38
CA ALA A 71 -6.12 -14.32 -26.53
C ALA A 71 -4.95 -15.24 -26.90
N LEU A 72 -4.21 -15.76 -25.92
CA LEU A 72 -3.11 -16.68 -26.16
C LEU A 72 -3.61 -18.00 -26.75
N GLY A 73 -4.72 -18.54 -26.24
CA GLY A 73 -5.37 -19.73 -26.82
C GLY A 73 -5.85 -19.50 -28.25
N ALA A 74 -6.53 -18.37 -28.50
CA ALA A 74 -6.99 -18.00 -29.84
C ALA A 74 -5.82 -17.78 -30.81
N LEU A 75 -4.71 -17.20 -30.34
CA LEU A 75 -3.48 -17.02 -31.12
C LEU A 75 -2.87 -18.37 -31.51
N VAL A 76 -2.79 -19.32 -30.58
CA VAL A 76 -2.29 -20.68 -30.85
C VAL A 76 -3.17 -21.36 -31.90
N VAL A 77 -4.49 -21.35 -31.71
CA VAL A 77 -5.42 -21.97 -32.67
C VAL A 77 -5.34 -21.30 -34.05
N GLY A 78 -5.33 -19.97 -34.10
CA GLY A 78 -5.21 -19.22 -35.36
C GLY A 78 -3.89 -19.50 -36.08
N LEU A 79 -2.78 -19.57 -35.34
CA LEU A 79 -1.46 -19.86 -35.91
C LEU A 79 -1.38 -21.30 -36.43
N LEU A 80 -1.96 -22.27 -35.71
CA LEU A 80 -2.04 -23.65 -36.20
C LEU A 80 -2.89 -23.74 -37.48
N LEU A 81 -4.05 -23.09 -37.53
CA LEU A 81 -4.89 -23.07 -38.73
C LEU A 81 -4.17 -22.41 -39.92
N ALA A 82 -3.39 -21.36 -39.67
CA ALA A 82 -2.62 -20.66 -40.68
C ALA A 82 -1.40 -21.47 -41.18
N LEU A 83 -0.66 -22.14 -40.30
CA LEU A 83 0.57 -22.87 -40.65
C LEU A 83 0.34 -24.28 -41.15
N THR A 84 -0.71 -24.97 -40.69
CA THR A 84 -1.00 -26.35 -41.09
C THR A 84 -0.99 -26.56 -42.61
N PRO A 85 -1.60 -25.70 -43.45
CA PRO A 85 -1.54 -25.87 -44.90
C PRO A 85 -0.15 -25.63 -45.52
N LEU A 86 0.78 -24.96 -44.82
CA LEU A 86 2.12 -24.63 -45.34
C LEU A 86 3.17 -25.68 -44.93
N VAL A 87 3.15 -26.13 -43.68
CA VAL A 87 4.23 -26.94 -43.09
C VAL A 87 3.76 -28.26 -42.49
N THR A 88 2.50 -28.64 -42.73
CA THR A 88 1.81 -29.81 -42.12
C THR A 88 1.57 -29.64 -40.62
N ALA A 89 0.67 -30.47 -40.05
CA ALA A 89 0.27 -30.37 -38.65
C ALA A 89 1.45 -30.56 -37.66
N TRP A 90 2.37 -31.48 -37.96
CA TRP A 90 3.55 -31.73 -37.13
C TRP A 90 4.53 -30.56 -37.17
N GLY A 91 4.77 -29.98 -38.35
CA GLY A 91 5.62 -28.80 -38.50
C GLY A 91 5.02 -27.58 -37.79
N ALA A 92 3.72 -27.36 -37.94
CA ALA A 92 3.02 -26.25 -37.29
C ALA A 92 3.13 -26.34 -35.76
N THR A 93 2.81 -27.50 -35.17
CA THR A 93 2.87 -27.71 -33.72
C THR A 93 4.27 -27.51 -33.15
N ALA A 94 5.31 -28.01 -33.82
CA ALA A 94 6.70 -27.81 -33.39
C ALA A 94 7.11 -26.33 -33.39
N ILE A 95 6.75 -25.59 -34.44
CA ILE A 95 7.07 -24.16 -34.57
C ILE A 95 6.34 -23.33 -33.51
N VAL A 96 5.02 -23.54 -33.36
CA VAL A 96 4.21 -22.80 -32.38
C VAL A 96 4.69 -23.10 -30.96
N ALA A 97 4.88 -24.37 -30.60
CA ALA A 97 5.36 -24.76 -29.28
C ALA A 97 6.76 -24.17 -29.00
N GLY A 98 7.68 -24.25 -29.97
CA GLY A 98 9.02 -23.67 -29.86
C GLY A 98 8.99 -22.16 -29.60
N LEU A 99 8.14 -21.43 -30.32
CA LEU A 99 7.97 -19.99 -30.15
C LEU A 99 7.43 -19.63 -28.75
N LEU A 100 6.42 -20.35 -28.26
CA LEU A 100 5.85 -20.12 -26.93
C LEU A 100 6.86 -20.43 -25.81
N VAL A 101 7.63 -21.52 -25.94
CA VAL A 101 8.69 -21.85 -24.98
C VAL A 101 9.75 -20.76 -24.96
N LEU A 102 10.20 -20.29 -26.12
CA LEU A 102 11.18 -19.22 -26.20
C LEU A 102 10.64 -17.93 -25.56
N ALA A 103 9.41 -17.54 -25.88
CA ALA A 103 8.76 -16.38 -25.26
C ALA A 103 8.67 -16.52 -23.74
N ALA A 104 8.26 -17.68 -23.23
CA ALA A 104 8.19 -17.96 -21.80
C ALA A 104 9.55 -17.83 -21.11
N LEU A 105 10.62 -18.37 -21.72
CA LEU A 105 11.98 -18.26 -21.20
C LEU A 105 12.45 -16.79 -21.13
N LEU A 106 12.16 -15.99 -22.16
CA LEU A 106 12.48 -14.56 -22.16
C LEU A 106 11.72 -13.81 -21.05
N SER A 107 10.43 -14.09 -20.89
CA SER A 107 9.59 -13.49 -19.84
C SER A 107 10.06 -13.86 -18.43
N VAL A 108 10.44 -15.11 -18.18
CA VAL A 108 10.99 -15.53 -16.88
C VAL A 108 12.31 -14.82 -16.61
N ARG A 109 13.21 -14.75 -17.60
CA ARG A 109 14.50 -14.06 -17.43
C ARG A 109 14.32 -12.57 -17.13
N SER A 110 13.40 -11.89 -17.81
CA SER A 110 13.14 -10.47 -17.57
C SER A 110 12.52 -10.24 -16.19
N ALA A 111 11.56 -11.07 -15.77
CA ALA A 111 10.95 -11.03 -14.44
C ALA A 111 12.00 -11.22 -13.33
N MET A 112 12.89 -12.22 -13.48
CA MET A 112 13.99 -12.45 -12.55
C MET A 112 14.96 -11.27 -12.49
N GLY A 113 15.20 -10.59 -13.61
CA GLY A 113 16.04 -9.39 -13.66
C GLY A 113 15.42 -8.19 -12.94
N VAL A 114 14.09 -8.03 -13.00
CA VAL A 114 13.38 -6.99 -12.24
C VAL A 114 13.38 -7.32 -10.75
N TRP A 115 13.05 -8.56 -10.38
CA TRP A 115 13.03 -9.01 -9.00
C TRP A 115 14.38 -8.84 -8.29
N ARG A 116 15.48 -9.26 -8.96
CA ARG A 116 16.84 -9.11 -8.42
C ARG A 116 17.23 -7.65 -8.19
N ARG A 117 16.73 -6.73 -9.03
CA ARG A 117 16.97 -5.29 -8.86
C ARG A 117 16.23 -4.76 -7.63
N MET A 118 14.98 -5.16 -7.42
CA MET A 118 14.19 -4.76 -6.24
C MET A 118 14.80 -5.30 -4.94
N VAL A 119 15.16 -6.59 -4.90
CA VAL A 119 15.77 -7.19 -3.70
C VAL A 119 17.07 -6.51 -3.32
N ARG A 120 17.90 -6.12 -4.31
CA ARG A 120 19.18 -5.46 -4.04
C ARG A 120 19.02 -4.12 -3.31
N VAL A 121 18.00 -3.33 -3.68
CA VAL A 121 17.72 -2.05 -3.00
C VAL A 121 17.32 -2.28 -1.54
N LEU A 122 16.48 -3.29 -1.29
CA LEU A 122 16.05 -3.62 0.07
C LEU A 122 17.17 -4.17 0.95
N THR A 123 18.15 -4.86 0.37
CA THR A 123 19.28 -5.42 1.13
C THR A 123 20.41 -4.44 1.39
N THR A 124 20.62 -3.44 0.52
CA THR A 124 21.69 -2.44 0.69
C THR A 124 21.43 -1.46 1.84
N GLU A 125 20.17 -1.26 2.26
CA GLU A 125 19.82 -0.36 3.38
C GLU A 125 20.04 -0.97 4.78
N GLY A 126 20.29 -2.29 4.86
CA GLY A 126 20.53 -3.00 6.12
C GLY A 126 22.01 -3.24 6.46
N ASP A 127 22.93 -2.84 5.57
CA ASP A 127 24.37 -3.15 5.65
C ASP A 127 25.23 -1.92 6.01
N ASP A 128 24.63 -0.85 6.55
CA ASP A 128 25.38 0.31 7.08
C ASP A 128 25.84 -0.01 8.52
N PRO A 129 27.14 -0.31 8.78
CA PRO A 129 27.65 -0.39 10.14
C PRO A 129 27.72 1.03 10.72
N ALA A 130 26.85 1.30 11.69
CA ALA A 130 26.94 2.47 12.57
C ALA A 130 28.25 2.47 13.38
#